data_AF-A0AAF3J4M3-F1
#
_entry.id   AF-A0AAF3J4M3-F1
#
_cell.length_a   1.000
_cell.length_b   1.000
_cell.length_c   1.000
_cell.angle_alpha   90.00
_cell.angle_beta   90.00
_cell.angle_gamma   90.00
#
_symmetry.space_group_name_H-M   'P 1'
#
loop_
_entity.id
_entity.type
_entity.pdbx_description
1 polymer ?
#
loop_
_entity_poly.entity_id
_entity_poly.type
_entity_poly.pdbx_seq_one_letter_code
_entity_poly.pdbx_strand_id
1 'polypeptide(L)'
;MTPETAEPILKLALNYTENGEELVAADLHSLATIFENCAKMKGSNPKLLHLIFTNINGMLDAREQEYLENLETMGKEEQAAARVLNSMHKLVTHVQGDIEYNAGTNVGLASKYLVDKECNSIGITTLDRRFKSGGDVENLKGESSIILPASFVCGSEGTHAVVTIFKNRKLFVGQGYNTIKQRLDDPLPDEDDDEDDDDDGNKTGTSLPFSQPPPPKPCVRQGFLQDRGNVFTATMMNANNPDNVTFITRASSTASSKVTAKIVIDTSQFTRALHGKYKVSWWDTRNLRWADDGCRVVEGKKGMLTAECEHLTDFTLLIDGRLNDPAVCDIFLIIFGNIINISSILCLFVMLIVTGLG
;
A
#
# COMPACT_ATOMS: atom_id res chain seq x y z
N MET A 1 21.45 15.99 17.65
CA MET A 1 20.38 16.97 17.91
C MET A 1 19.86 16.73 19.33
N THR A 2 19.44 17.77 20.04
CA THR A 2 18.84 17.66 21.39
C THR A 2 17.34 17.97 21.33
N PRO A 3 16.51 17.52 22.28
CA PRO A 3 15.09 17.87 22.30
C PRO A 3 14.80 19.39 22.23
N GLU A 4 15.62 20.18 22.94
CA GLU A 4 15.52 21.65 22.98
C GLU A 4 15.79 22.32 21.63
N THR A 5 16.68 21.72 20.83
CA THR A 5 16.99 22.22 19.48
C THR A 5 16.01 21.68 18.44
N ALA A 6 15.44 20.49 18.65
CA ALA A 6 14.48 19.89 17.73
C ALA A 6 13.10 20.55 17.75
N GLU A 7 12.58 20.93 18.92
CA GLU A 7 11.25 21.54 19.03
C GLU A 7 11.07 22.79 18.14
N PRO A 8 11.97 23.80 18.13
CA PRO A 8 11.81 24.96 17.25
C PRO A 8 11.94 24.59 15.76
N ILE A 9 12.82 23.65 15.40
CA ILE A 9 12.98 23.18 14.02
C ILE A 9 11.70 22.50 13.53
N LEU A 10 11.10 21.65 14.35
CA LEU A 10 9.86 20.93 14.01
C LEU A 10 8.64 21.87 13.96
N LYS A 11 8.62 22.94 14.74
CA LYS A 11 7.59 23.99 14.62
C LYS A 11 7.73 24.77 13.32
N LEU A 12 8.96 25.07 12.91
CA LEU A 12 9.20 25.69 11.62
C LEU A 12 8.82 24.75 10.48
N ALA A 13 9.23 23.48 10.55
CA ALA A 13 8.86 22.45 9.59
C ALA A 13 7.33 22.26 9.49
N LEU A 14 6.60 22.47 10.59
CA LEU A 14 5.14 22.34 10.58
C LEU A 14 4.51 23.34 9.59
N ASN A 15 4.96 24.60 9.61
CA ASN A 15 4.50 25.62 8.67
C ASN A 15 4.78 25.24 7.21
N TYR A 16 5.84 24.46 6.95
CA TYR A 16 6.10 23.95 5.59
C TYR A 16 5.19 22.77 5.26
N THR A 17 4.98 21.84 6.19
CA THR A 17 4.10 20.68 5.96
C THR A 17 2.62 21.07 5.79
N GLU A 18 2.23 22.25 6.25
CA GLU A 18 0.89 22.82 5.99
C GLU A 18 0.64 23.13 4.51
N ASN A 19 1.69 23.25 3.70
CA ASN A 19 1.57 23.41 2.24
C ASN A 19 1.03 22.15 1.55
N GLY A 20 1.07 20.99 2.21
CA GLY A 20 0.45 19.75 1.78
C GLY A 20 0.81 19.35 0.35
N GLU A 21 -0.13 19.50 -0.58
CA GLU A 21 0.02 19.13 -1.99
C GLU A 21 1.09 19.94 -2.75
N GLU A 22 1.50 21.10 -2.25
CA GLU A 22 2.54 21.95 -2.86
C GLU A 22 3.97 21.55 -2.47
N LEU A 23 4.14 20.59 -1.55
CA LEU A 23 5.46 20.07 -1.19
C LEU A 23 6.11 19.37 -2.40
N VAL A 24 7.37 19.71 -2.69
CA VAL A 24 8.14 19.08 -3.77
C VAL A 24 9.06 17.97 -3.27
N ALA A 25 9.57 17.12 -4.17
CA ALA A 25 10.49 16.02 -3.84
C ALA A 25 11.69 16.42 -2.96
N ALA A 26 12.23 17.63 -3.13
CA ALA A 26 13.33 18.16 -2.31
C ALA A 26 12.90 18.50 -0.86
N ASP A 27 11.67 18.98 -0.68
CA ASP A 27 11.10 19.26 0.65
C ASP A 27 10.88 17.95 1.40
N LEU A 28 10.36 16.93 0.72
CA LEU A 28 10.18 15.59 1.30
C LEU A 28 11.50 15.01 1.82
N HIS A 29 12.58 15.14 1.05
CA HIS A 29 13.90 14.70 1.48
C HIS A 29 14.39 15.45 2.73
N SER A 30 14.20 16.78 2.74
CA SER A 30 14.62 17.64 3.85
C SER A 30 13.85 17.32 5.13
N LEU A 31 12.53 17.16 5.03
CA LEU A 31 11.67 16.74 6.15
C LEU A 31 12.05 15.37 6.68
N ALA A 32 12.26 14.39 5.79
CA ALA A 32 12.68 13.05 6.19
C ALA A 32 14.04 13.05 6.90
N THR A 33 14.97 13.89 6.47
CA THR A 33 16.27 14.09 7.12
C THR A 33 16.13 14.69 8.52
N ILE A 34 15.20 15.65 8.71
CA ILE A 34 14.87 16.18 10.03
C ILE A 34 14.37 15.05 10.94
N PHE A 35 13.45 14.21 10.46
CA PHE A 35 12.89 13.12 11.25
C PHE A 35 13.93 12.05 11.61
N GLU A 36 14.84 11.73 10.69
CA GLU A 36 15.95 10.81 10.96
C GLU A 36 16.91 11.37 12.02
N ASN A 37 17.20 12.66 11.96
CA ASN A 37 18.01 13.31 12.99
C ASN A 37 17.29 13.37 14.33
N CYS A 38 15.96 13.54 14.33
CA CYS A 38 15.14 13.43 15.53
C CYS A 38 15.16 12.01 16.09
N ALA A 39 15.15 10.99 15.23
CA ALA A 39 15.20 9.58 15.62
C ALA A 39 16.53 9.19 16.29
N LYS A 40 17.60 9.96 16.08
CA LYS A 40 18.92 9.77 16.73
C LYS A 40 19.01 10.47 18.10
N MET A 41 17.98 11.21 18.51
CA MET A 41 18.01 11.96 19.78
C MET A 41 17.71 11.04 20.96
N LYS A 42 18.50 11.20 22.04
CA LYS A 42 18.25 10.54 23.32
C LYS A 42 17.28 11.36 24.17
N GLY A 43 16.36 10.70 24.86
CA GLY A 43 15.43 11.34 25.80
C GLY A 43 14.30 12.14 25.16
N SER A 44 13.68 11.59 24.11
CA SER A 44 12.48 12.20 23.52
C SER A 44 11.32 12.19 24.53
N ASN A 45 10.49 13.23 24.49
CA ASN A 45 9.27 13.30 25.30
C ASN A 45 8.03 13.12 24.42
N PRO A 46 6.87 12.73 24.98
CA PRO A 46 5.65 12.52 24.21
C PRO A 46 5.19 13.74 23.40
N LYS A 47 5.43 14.96 23.88
CA LYS A 47 5.06 16.20 23.20
C LYS A 47 5.86 16.39 21.91
N LEU A 48 7.16 16.15 21.96
CA LEU A 48 8.04 16.23 20.80
C LEU A 48 7.67 15.16 19.77
N LEU A 49 7.39 13.95 20.24
CA LEU A 49 6.96 12.86 19.37
C LEU A 49 5.63 13.17 18.67
N HIS A 50 4.67 13.75 19.38
CA HIS A 50 3.42 14.22 18.77
C HIS A 50 3.68 15.29 17.70
N LEU A 51 4.61 16.21 17.92
CA LEU A 51 4.96 17.22 16.92
C LEU A 51 5.62 16.60 15.67
N ILE A 52 6.46 15.59 15.85
CA ILE A 52 7.05 14.83 14.74
C ILE A 52 5.96 14.12 13.94
N PHE A 53 5.03 13.41 14.59
CA PHE A 53 3.96 12.73 13.88
C PHE A 53 2.97 13.69 13.22
N THR A 54 2.76 14.90 13.76
CA THR A 54 1.99 15.94 13.06
C THR A 54 2.70 16.39 11.77
N ASN A 55 4.01 16.57 11.80
CA ASN A 55 4.79 16.88 10.59
C ASN A 55 4.74 15.73 9.57
N ILE A 56 4.90 14.47 10.01
CA ILE A 56 4.76 13.30 9.14
C ILE A 56 3.34 13.25 8.53
N ASN A 57 2.31 13.56 9.33
CA ASN A 57 0.94 13.60 8.85
C ASN A 57 0.74 14.63 7.73
N GLY A 58 1.29 15.83 7.87
CA GLY A 58 1.23 16.87 6.82
C GLY A 58 2.10 16.55 5.61
N MET A 59 3.28 15.95 5.82
CA MET A 59 4.12 15.44 4.73
C MET A 59 3.35 14.45 3.84
N LEU A 60 2.52 13.58 4.42
CA LEU A 60 1.69 12.61 3.69
C LEU A 60 0.57 13.25 2.84
N ASP A 61 0.31 14.56 2.96
CA ASP A 61 -0.59 15.28 2.06
C ASP A 61 0.07 15.58 0.70
N ALA A 62 1.41 15.56 0.60
CA ALA A 62 2.15 15.75 -0.66
C ALA A 62 1.70 14.77 -1.76
N ARG A 63 1.81 15.18 -3.02
CA ARG A 63 1.39 14.38 -4.17
C ARG A 63 2.23 13.11 -4.29
N GLU A 64 1.62 12.01 -4.72
CA GLU A 64 2.33 10.72 -4.88
C GLU A 64 3.51 10.81 -5.85
N GLN A 65 3.40 11.63 -6.90
CA GLN A 65 4.46 11.89 -7.86
C GLN A 65 5.75 12.39 -7.21
N GLU A 66 5.65 13.20 -6.15
CA GLU A 66 6.80 13.78 -5.46
C GLU A 66 7.58 12.71 -4.69
N TYR A 67 6.89 11.67 -4.19
CA TYR A 67 7.53 10.51 -3.57
C TYR A 67 8.22 9.62 -4.61
N LEU A 68 7.61 9.46 -5.79
CA LEU A 68 8.20 8.74 -6.92
C LEU A 68 9.45 9.43 -7.45
N GLU A 69 9.38 10.73 -7.70
CA GLU A 69 10.53 11.55 -8.15
C GLU A 69 11.66 11.53 -7.11
N ASN A 70 11.31 11.58 -5.82
CA ASN A 70 12.30 11.45 -4.75
C ASN A 70 13.01 10.09 -4.75
N LEU A 71 12.26 9.00 -4.98
CA LEU A 71 12.83 7.65 -5.11
C LEU A 71 13.79 7.56 -6.30
N GLU A 72 13.41 8.11 -7.45
CA GLU A 72 14.23 8.11 -8.66
C GLU A 72 15.53 8.91 -8.47
N THR A 73 15.46 10.04 -7.78
CA THR A 73 16.60 10.95 -7.59
C THR A 73 17.59 10.47 -6.52
N MET A 74 17.09 9.94 -5.40
CA MET A 74 17.93 9.61 -4.22
C MET A 74 18.31 8.13 -4.15
N GLY A 75 17.61 7.26 -4.87
CA GLY A 75 17.78 5.81 -4.76
C GLY A 75 17.10 5.19 -3.54
N LYS A 76 17.13 3.84 -3.48
CA LYS A 76 16.25 3.03 -2.61
C LYS A 76 16.42 3.27 -1.10
N GLU A 77 17.64 3.52 -0.64
CA GLU A 77 17.95 3.65 0.79
C GLU A 77 17.87 5.10 1.29
N GLU A 78 18.11 6.07 0.41
CA GLU A 78 18.19 7.49 0.80
C GLU A 78 16.90 8.27 0.52
N GLN A 79 15.93 7.66 -0.15
CA GLN A 79 14.62 8.25 -0.38
C GLN A 79 13.90 8.61 0.93
N ALA A 80 13.10 9.67 0.86
CA ALA A 80 12.35 10.23 1.97
C ALA A 80 11.46 9.16 2.64
N ALA A 81 10.75 8.37 1.83
CA ALA A 81 9.86 7.32 2.31
C ALA A 81 10.58 6.30 3.22
N ALA A 82 11.71 5.76 2.78
CA ALA A 82 12.51 4.80 3.54
C ALA A 82 13.06 5.42 4.83
N ARG A 83 13.55 6.67 4.76
CA ARG A 83 14.04 7.40 5.95
C ARG A 83 12.94 7.60 6.98
N VAL A 84 11.73 8.00 6.58
CA VAL A 84 10.60 8.16 7.50
C VAL A 84 10.25 6.84 8.17
N LEU A 85 10.02 5.78 7.39
CA LEU A 85 9.65 4.46 7.93
C LEU A 85 10.71 3.93 8.92
N ASN A 86 11.99 4.02 8.57
CA ASN A 86 13.10 3.60 9.45
C ASN A 86 13.20 4.45 10.73
N SER A 87 12.80 5.71 10.67
CA SER A 87 12.86 6.65 11.80
C SER A 87 11.73 6.42 12.80
N MET A 88 10.52 6.06 12.34
CA MET A 88 9.33 5.92 13.19
C MET A 88 9.54 4.93 14.35
N HIS A 89 10.15 3.78 14.08
CA HIS A 89 10.40 2.78 15.10
C HIS A 89 11.36 3.28 16.19
N LYS A 90 12.46 3.93 15.79
CA LYS A 90 13.47 4.50 16.70
C LYS A 90 12.91 5.66 17.54
N LEU A 91 12.02 6.46 16.96
CA LEU A 91 11.38 7.56 17.68
C LEU A 91 10.55 7.08 18.86
N VAL A 92 9.84 5.96 18.68
CA VAL A 92 8.98 5.38 19.71
C VAL A 92 9.79 4.72 20.82
N THR A 93 10.92 4.07 20.50
CA THR A 93 11.74 3.37 21.50
C THR A 93 12.46 4.29 22.51
N HIS A 94 12.51 5.59 22.23
CA HIS A 94 13.11 6.58 23.14
C HIS A 94 12.16 7.07 24.24
N VAL A 95 10.88 6.68 24.20
CA VAL A 95 9.87 7.14 25.16
C VAL A 95 9.48 6.00 26.09
N GLN A 96 9.71 6.18 27.38
CA GLN A 96 9.25 5.26 28.41
C GLN A 96 7.78 5.55 28.71
N GLY A 97 6.88 4.87 28.01
CA GLY A 97 5.45 5.02 28.21
C GLY A 97 4.62 4.63 26.99
N ASP A 98 3.30 4.62 27.18
CA ASP A 98 2.39 4.40 26.07
C ASP A 98 2.29 5.69 25.26
N ILE A 99 2.23 5.56 23.94
CA ILE A 99 2.14 6.69 23.02
C ILE A 99 0.93 6.48 22.16
N GLU A 100 0.11 7.51 22.04
CA GLU A 100 -1.04 7.51 21.16
C GLU A 100 -1.02 8.78 20.31
N TYR A 101 -1.01 8.60 18.99
CA TYR A 101 -1.20 9.66 18.01
C TYR A 101 -2.45 9.36 17.20
N ASN A 102 -3.57 9.95 17.65
CA ASN A 102 -4.90 9.72 17.08
C ASN A 102 -5.45 10.94 16.31
N ALA A 103 -4.72 12.06 16.34
CA ALA A 103 -5.14 13.35 15.79
C ALA A 103 -4.87 13.49 14.28
N GLY A 104 -4.08 12.60 13.69
CA GLY A 104 -3.74 12.64 12.28
C GLY A 104 -4.92 12.35 11.37
N THR A 105 -4.83 12.87 10.15
CA THR A 105 -5.76 12.60 9.04
C THR A 105 -5.26 11.47 8.14
N ASN A 106 -3.94 11.36 7.98
CA ASN A 106 -3.25 10.40 7.10
C ASN A 106 -2.57 9.27 7.87
N VAL A 107 -2.14 9.51 9.10
CA VAL A 107 -1.46 8.50 9.93
C VAL A 107 -1.99 8.50 11.35
N GLY A 108 -2.18 7.29 11.88
CA GLY A 108 -2.47 7.05 13.29
C GLY A 108 -1.49 6.05 13.86
N LEU A 109 -1.08 6.24 15.11
CA LEU A 109 -0.12 5.37 15.79
C LEU A 109 -0.53 5.09 17.22
N ALA A 110 -0.34 3.85 17.65
CA ALA A 110 -0.41 3.46 19.05
C ALA A 110 0.82 2.63 19.41
N SER A 111 1.42 2.93 20.56
CA SER A 111 2.53 2.18 21.13
C SER A 111 2.27 1.88 22.59
N LYS A 112 2.70 0.70 23.03
CA LYS A 112 2.64 0.26 24.42
C LYS A 112 4.02 -0.14 24.91
N TYR A 113 4.38 0.35 26.08
CA TYR A 113 5.60 -0.04 26.79
C TYR A 113 5.31 -1.22 27.72
N LEU A 114 6.05 -2.31 27.56
CA LEU A 114 5.69 -3.65 28.08
C LEU A 114 6.46 -4.08 29.34
N VAL A 115 7.32 -3.24 29.90
CA VAL A 115 8.29 -3.67 30.93
C VAL A 115 7.67 -4.10 32.26
N ASP A 116 6.49 -3.59 32.64
CA ASP A 116 5.86 -3.91 33.95
C ASP A 116 4.31 -3.95 33.92
N LYS A 117 3.68 -4.10 32.75
CA LYS A 117 2.23 -3.90 32.57
C LYS A 117 1.42 -5.15 32.31
N GLU A 118 0.12 -5.06 32.63
CA GLU A 118 -0.91 -5.98 32.16
C GLU A 118 -0.76 -6.24 30.67
N CYS A 119 -0.56 -7.51 30.36
CA CYS A 119 -0.39 -7.94 29.00
C CYS A 119 -1.76 -8.07 28.31
N ASN A 120 -2.13 -6.99 27.64
CA ASN A 120 -3.35 -6.88 26.84
C ASN A 120 -2.99 -6.67 25.38
N SER A 121 -3.94 -6.94 24.48
CA SER A 121 -3.81 -6.59 23.07
C SER A 121 -3.55 -5.09 22.90
N ILE A 122 -2.90 -4.76 21.80
CA ILE A 122 -2.74 -3.38 21.33
C ILE A 122 -3.28 -3.31 19.93
N GLY A 123 -4.08 -2.30 19.64
CA GLY A 123 -4.64 -2.09 18.33
C GLY A 123 -4.97 -0.64 18.07
N ILE A 124 -5.21 -0.35 16.80
CA ILE A 124 -5.65 0.95 16.32
C ILE A 124 -6.67 0.73 15.20
N THR A 125 -7.68 1.59 15.14
CA THR A 125 -8.71 1.60 14.10
C THR A 125 -8.86 2.97 13.47
N THR A 126 -9.27 3.00 12.21
CA THR A 126 -9.76 4.20 11.52
C THR A 126 -11.22 4.44 11.84
N LEU A 127 -11.58 5.71 11.99
CA LEU A 127 -12.94 6.22 12.20
C LEU A 127 -13.13 7.44 11.30
N ASP A 128 -13.60 7.24 10.06
CA ASP A 128 -13.81 8.31 9.06
C ASP A 128 -12.55 9.20 8.92
N ARG A 129 -12.49 10.34 9.62
CA ARG A 129 -11.37 11.28 9.58
C ARG A 129 -10.34 11.15 10.71
N ARG A 130 -10.51 10.22 11.64
CA ARG A 130 -9.66 10.10 12.84
C ARG A 130 -9.23 8.65 13.09
N PHE A 131 -8.38 8.48 14.10
CA PHE A 131 -7.97 7.18 14.60
C PHE A 131 -8.40 6.99 16.05
N LYS A 132 -8.47 5.73 16.46
CA LYS A 132 -8.69 5.37 17.86
C LYS A 132 -7.88 4.13 18.20
N SER A 133 -7.11 4.21 19.28
CA SER A 133 -6.33 3.14 19.86
C SER A 133 -7.12 2.34 20.91
N GLY A 134 -6.73 1.10 21.13
CA GLY A 134 -7.28 0.24 22.19
C GLY A 134 -7.05 -1.25 21.96
N GLY A 135 -7.21 -2.06 23.02
CA GLY A 135 -7.09 -3.53 22.93
C GLY A 135 -8.29 -4.22 22.26
N ASP A 136 -9.47 -3.61 22.35
CA ASP A 136 -10.75 -4.15 21.83
C ASP A 136 -11.22 -3.43 20.55
N VAL A 137 -10.28 -2.91 19.75
CA VAL A 137 -10.63 -2.13 18.55
C VAL A 137 -11.45 -2.92 17.53
N GLU A 138 -11.40 -4.25 17.57
CA GLU A 138 -12.26 -5.14 16.77
C GLU A 138 -13.76 -4.93 17.02
N ASN A 139 -14.13 -4.48 18.23
CA ASN A 139 -15.52 -4.23 18.60
C ASN A 139 -15.96 -2.79 18.28
N LEU A 140 -15.04 -1.94 17.84
CA LEU A 140 -15.36 -0.60 17.39
C LEU A 140 -15.89 -0.69 15.96
N LYS A 141 -16.94 0.09 15.65
CA LYS A 141 -17.45 0.26 14.28
C LYS A 141 -16.48 1.13 13.45
N GLY A 142 -15.24 0.68 13.31
CA GLY A 142 -14.23 1.31 12.47
C GLY A 142 -14.18 0.71 11.08
N GLU A 143 -13.67 1.49 10.13
CA GLU A 143 -13.57 1.05 8.73
C GLU A 143 -12.42 0.06 8.55
N SER A 144 -11.33 0.22 9.31
CA SER A 144 -10.22 -0.72 9.27
C SER A 144 -9.41 -0.66 10.55
N SER A 145 -8.89 -1.80 11.00
CA SER A 145 -8.06 -1.90 12.20
C SER A 145 -6.94 -2.91 12.04
N ILE A 146 -5.90 -2.70 12.84
CA ILE A 146 -4.84 -3.68 13.07
C ILE A 146 -4.70 -3.91 14.58
N ILE A 147 -4.53 -5.18 14.96
CA ILE A 147 -4.39 -5.63 16.35
C ILE A 147 -3.17 -6.56 16.45
N LEU A 148 -2.33 -6.32 17.45
CA LEU A 148 -1.42 -7.31 18.00
C LEU A 148 -2.14 -8.06 19.13
N PRO A 149 -2.44 -9.36 18.97
CA PRO A 149 -3.18 -10.13 19.96
C PRO A 149 -2.40 -10.25 21.28
N ALA A 150 -3.11 -10.26 22.41
CA ALA A 150 -2.50 -10.47 23.73
C ALA A 150 -1.69 -11.78 23.77
N SER A 151 -2.19 -12.86 23.15
CA SER A 151 -1.51 -14.15 23.10
C SER A 151 -0.08 -14.08 22.51
N PHE A 152 0.17 -13.13 21.61
CA PHE A 152 1.48 -12.88 21.05
C PHE A 152 2.29 -11.88 21.88
N VAL A 153 1.68 -10.77 22.29
CA VAL A 153 2.32 -9.74 23.11
C VAL A 153 2.85 -10.33 24.43
N CYS A 154 2.11 -11.24 25.06
CA CYS A 154 2.47 -11.82 26.36
C CYS A 154 3.53 -12.91 26.28
N GLY A 155 3.63 -13.57 25.13
CA GLY A 155 4.64 -14.60 24.88
C GLY A 155 5.93 -14.04 24.29
N SER A 156 6.15 -12.73 24.38
CA SER A 156 7.26 -12.04 23.74
C SER A 156 8.16 -11.36 24.75
N GLU A 157 9.46 -11.32 24.46
CA GLU A 157 10.46 -10.55 25.22
C GLU A 157 10.59 -9.10 24.71
N GLY A 158 9.60 -8.62 23.97
CA GLY A 158 9.54 -7.25 23.46
C GLY A 158 9.29 -6.24 24.58
N THR A 159 9.99 -5.10 24.50
CA THR A 159 9.80 -3.96 25.41
C THR A 159 8.77 -2.96 24.89
N HIS A 160 8.59 -2.90 23.57
CA HIS A 160 7.70 -1.96 22.89
C HIS A 160 6.89 -2.71 21.83
N ALA A 161 5.58 -2.53 21.84
CA ALA A 161 4.70 -2.97 20.75
C ALA A 161 4.11 -1.73 20.07
N VAL A 162 4.20 -1.66 18.75
CA VAL A 162 3.78 -0.50 17.97
C VAL A 162 2.88 -0.95 16.84
N VAL A 163 1.75 -0.26 16.70
CA VAL A 163 0.83 -0.40 15.58
C VAL A 163 0.60 0.95 14.93
N THR A 164 0.49 0.97 13.61
CA THR A 164 0.29 2.20 12.83
C THR A 164 -0.65 1.92 11.68
N ILE A 165 -1.48 2.90 11.32
CA ILE A 165 -2.25 2.88 10.08
C ILE A 165 -1.92 4.12 9.28
N PHE A 166 -1.51 3.92 8.04
CA PHE A 166 -1.43 4.97 7.02
C PHE A 166 -2.66 4.87 6.12
N LYS A 167 -3.33 5.97 5.83
CA LYS A 167 -4.50 5.98 4.92
C LYS A 167 -4.15 5.88 3.44
N ASN A 168 -2.87 5.93 3.12
CA ASN A 168 -2.37 5.84 1.76
C ASN A 168 -1.04 5.06 1.74
N ARG A 169 -0.55 4.76 0.54
CA ARG A 169 0.68 4.02 0.30
C ARG A 169 1.86 4.90 -0.13
N LYS A 170 1.80 6.21 0.08
CA LYS A 170 2.82 7.14 -0.44
C LYS A 170 4.21 6.91 0.15
N LEU A 171 4.33 6.25 1.31
CA LEU A 171 5.61 5.81 1.88
C LEU A 171 6.06 4.41 1.41
N PHE A 172 5.23 3.71 0.65
CA PHE A 172 5.43 2.33 0.21
C PHE A 172 5.52 2.28 -1.32
N VAL A 173 6.44 3.10 -1.84
CA VAL A 173 6.67 3.27 -3.27
C VAL A 173 7.62 2.19 -3.77
N GLY A 174 7.21 1.48 -4.82
CA GLY A 174 8.02 0.43 -5.44
C GLY A 174 7.37 -0.17 -6.67
N GLN A 175 7.97 -1.22 -7.22
CA GLN A 175 7.62 -1.75 -8.54
C GLN A 175 6.59 -2.89 -8.47
N GLY A 176 5.82 -3.08 -9.54
CA GLY A 176 5.16 -4.36 -9.84
C GLY A 176 3.66 -4.47 -9.56
N TYR A 177 2.97 -3.38 -9.21
CA TYR A 177 1.51 -3.40 -9.05
C TYR A 177 0.86 -2.17 -9.68
N ASN A 178 -0.06 -2.40 -10.62
CA ASN A 178 -0.88 -1.34 -11.18
C ASN A 178 -1.97 -0.94 -10.18
N THR A 179 -2.22 0.36 -10.04
CA THR A 179 -3.42 0.84 -9.33
C THR A 179 -4.64 0.68 -10.24
N ILE A 180 -5.82 0.52 -9.64
CA ILE A 180 -7.07 0.37 -10.40
C ILE A 180 -7.34 1.59 -11.30
N LYS A 181 -6.94 2.80 -10.89
CA LYS A 181 -7.13 4.02 -11.67
C LYS A 181 -6.22 4.13 -12.89
N GLN A 182 -4.92 3.82 -12.75
CA GLN A 182 -3.96 3.95 -13.86
C GLN A 182 -4.45 3.24 -15.13
N ARG A 183 -5.12 2.09 -15.00
CA ARG A 183 -5.59 1.34 -16.16
C ARG A 183 -6.93 1.76 -16.76
N LEU A 184 -7.72 2.56 -16.05
CA LEU A 184 -8.97 3.12 -16.57
C LEU A 184 -8.72 4.36 -17.42
N ASP A 185 -7.62 5.07 -17.14
CA ASP A 185 -7.22 6.30 -17.83
C ASP A 185 -6.05 6.11 -18.81
N ASP A 186 -5.37 4.94 -18.83
CA ASP A 186 -4.34 4.62 -19.83
C ASP A 186 -4.98 4.64 -21.24
N PRO A 187 -4.57 5.59 -22.12
CA PRO A 187 -4.83 5.46 -23.54
C PRO A 187 -4.20 4.15 -24.02
N LEU A 188 -4.90 3.44 -24.90
CA LEU A 188 -4.32 2.30 -25.62
C LEU A 188 -2.96 2.76 -26.19
N PRO A 189 -1.89 1.96 -26.08
CA PRO A 189 -0.59 2.36 -26.59
C PRO A 189 -0.74 2.70 -28.08
N ASP A 190 -0.50 3.97 -28.40
CA ASP A 190 -0.34 4.42 -29.77
C ASP A 190 0.88 3.68 -30.35
N GLU A 191 0.73 3.24 -31.59
CA GLU A 191 1.72 2.46 -32.33
C GLU A 191 3.05 3.23 -32.39
N ASP A 192 4.10 2.70 -31.75
CA ASP A 192 5.46 3.22 -31.92
C ASP A 192 5.87 3.00 -33.39
N ASP A 193 6.04 4.10 -34.11
CA ASP A 193 6.68 4.18 -35.42
C ASP A 193 8.13 3.68 -35.30
N ASP A 194 8.41 2.48 -35.82
CA ASP A 194 9.77 1.99 -36.03
C ASP A 194 10.42 2.84 -37.15
N GLU A 195 11.20 3.86 -36.76
CA GLU A 195 12.23 4.47 -37.58
C GLU A 195 13.39 3.48 -37.76
N ASP A 196 13.52 2.87 -38.93
CA ASP A 196 14.78 2.32 -39.43
C ASP A 196 15.04 2.83 -40.86
N ASP A 197 16.21 3.46 -41.01
CA ASP A 197 16.83 3.91 -42.26
C ASP A 197 17.11 2.73 -43.22
N ASP A 198 16.75 2.88 -44.51
CA ASP A 198 17.65 2.85 -45.67
C ASP A 198 16.94 2.45 -46.99
N ASP A 199 16.94 3.44 -47.90
CA ASP A 199 17.19 3.42 -49.36
C ASP A 199 16.46 2.48 -50.37
N ASP A 200 16.17 3.15 -51.49
CA ASP A 200 15.94 2.73 -52.87
C ASP A 200 14.56 2.23 -53.35
N GLY A 201 14.04 2.98 -54.32
CA GLY A 201 12.63 3.00 -54.68
C GLY A 201 12.18 2.09 -55.81
N ASN A 202 10.87 1.85 -55.89
CA ASN A 202 10.07 1.89 -57.12
C ASN A 202 8.58 1.83 -56.77
N LYS A 203 7.75 2.69 -57.37
CA LYS A 203 6.29 2.69 -57.21
C LYS A 203 5.68 1.48 -57.90
N THR A 204 4.82 0.72 -57.24
CA THR A 204 3.57 0.21 -57.83
C THR A 204 2.58 -0.16 -56.71
N GLY A 205 1.35 0.34 -56.83
CA GLY A 205 0.30 0.18 -55.83
C GLY A 205 -0.07 -1.28 -55.61
N THR A 206 -0.17 -1.65 -54.34
CA THR A 206 -0.81 -2.89 -53.90
C THR A 206 -1.55 -2.59 -52.60
N SER A 207 -2.82 -2.95 -52.56
CA SER A 207 -3.74 -2.84 -51.43
C SER A 207 -3.10 -3.23 -50.09
N LEU A 208 -3.26 -2.37 -49.08
CA LEU A 208 -2.94 -2.67 -47.68
C LEU A 208 -3.61 -3.99 -47.27
N PRO A 209 -2.86 -5.00 -46.81
CA PRO A 209 -3.45 -6.12 -46.11
C PRO A 209 -3.97 -5.58 -44.77
N PHE A 210 -5.26 -5.78 -44.50
CA PHE A 210 -5.81 -5.67 -43.16
C PHE A 210 -5.00 -6.61 -42.24
N SER A 211 -3.98 -6.07 -41.58
CA SER A 211 -3.30 -6.78 -40.50
C SER A 211 -4.29 -6.82 -39.36
N GLN A 212 -4.84 -8.01 -39.09
CA GLN A 212 -5.69 -8.19 -37.92
C GLN A 212 -4.85 -7.81 -36.68
N PRO A 213 -5.41 -7.04 -35.74
CA PRO A 213 -4.71 -6.76 -34.49
C PRO A 213 -4.30 -8.10 -33.87
N PRO A 214 -3.07 -8.19 -33.32
CA PRO A 214 -2.59 -9.42 -32.73
C PRO A 214 -3.61 -9.90 -31.69
N PRO A 215 -3.83 -11.23 -31.57
CA PRO A 215 -4.81 -11.75 -30.63
C PRO A 215 -4.48 -11.25 -29.22
N PRO A 216 -5.50 -10.84 -28.44
CA PRO A 216 -5.28 -10.32 -27.10
C PRO A 216 -4.47 -11.33 -26.28
N LYS A 217 -3.39 -10.85 -25.63
CA LYS A 217 -2.55 -11.68 -24.77
C LYS A 217 -3.44 -12.44 -23.76
N PRO A 218 -3.17 -13.72 -23.48
CA PRO A 218 -4.01 -14.54 -22.60
C PRO A 218 -4.21 -13.86 -21.25
N CYS A 219 -5.44 -13.89 -20.72
CA CYS A 219 -5.85 -13.16 -19.52
C CYS A 219 -5.02 -13.64 -18.29
N VAL A 220 -3.95 -12.92 -17.96
CA VAL A 220 -3.06 -13.24 -16.83
C VAL A 220 -3.73 -12.77 -15.53
N ARG A 221 -3.68 -13.60 -14.48
CA ARG A 221 -4.08 -13.15 -13.14
C ARG A 221 -3.15 -12.03 -12.67
N GLN A 222 -3.71 -10.95 -12.15
CA GLN A 222 -2.96 -9.79 -11.70
C GLN A 222 -3.47 -9.37 -10.32
N GLY A 223 -2.54 -8.98 -9.45
CA GLY A 223 -2.88 -8.35 -8.18
C GLY A 223 -3.06 -6.85 -8.40
N PHE A 224 -4.12 -6.30 -7.83
CA PHE A 224 -4.42 -4.87 -7.94
C PHE A 224 -4.40 -4.22 -6.57
N LEU A 225 -3.71 -3.10 -6.49
CA LEU A 225 -3.75 -2.22 -5.33
C LEU A 225 -4.98 -1.32 -5.43
N GLN A 226 -5.70 -1.18 -4.33
CA GLN A 226 -6.81 -0.24 -4.26
C GLN A 226 -6.29 1.20 -4.28
N ASP A 227 -6.88 2.10 -5.06
CA ASP A 227 -6.40 3.48 -5.24
C ASP A 227 -6.17 4.27 -3.93
N ARG A 228 -6.89 3.93 -2.84
CA ARG A 228 -6.72 4.50 -1.49
C ARG A 228 -6.64 3.44 -0.39
N GLY A 229 -5.89 2.37 -0.66
CA GLY A 229 -5.73 1.29 0.31
C GLY A 229 -4.89 1.73 1.51
N ASN A 230 -5.39 1.45 2.72
CA ASN A 230 -4.64 1.65 3.95
C ASN A 230 -3.40 0.74 3.99
N VAL A 231 -2.35 1.20 4.68
CA VAL A 231 -1.23 0.35 5.11
C VAL A 231 -1.29 0.18 6.61
N PHE A 232 -1.27 -1.07 7.05
CA PHE A 232 -1.32 -1.48 8.44
C PHE A 232 0.05 -1.95 8.87
N THR A 233 0.71 -1.24 9.78
CA THR A 233 2.02 -1.64 10.29
C THR A 233 1.87 -2.18 11.70
N ALA A 234 2.49 -3.33 11.95
CA ALA A 234 2.65 -3.88 13.29
C ALA A 234 4.10 -4.28 13.50
N THR A 235 4.67 -3.86 14.62
CA THR A 235 6.03 -4.25 15.00
C THR A 235 6.14 -4.41 16.51
N MET A 236 7.13 -5.19 16.91
CA MET A 236 7.49 -5.37 18.30
C MET A 236 9.00 -5.34 18.43
N MET A 237 9.48 -4.64 19.45
CA MET A 237 10.88 -4.28 19.56
C MET A 237 11.37 -4.52 20.98
N ASN A 238 12.59 -5.04 21.10
CA ASN A 238 13.36 -4.98 22.32
C ASN A 238 14.37 -3.83 22.22
N ALA A 239 14.14 -2.83 23.05
CA ALA A 239 14.89 -1.59 23.14
C ALA A 239 15.54 -1.44 24.52
N ASN A 240 15.90 -2.56 25.18
CA ASN A 240 16.71 -2.54 26.39
C ASN A 240 18.01 -1.75 26.17
N ASN A 241 18.54 -1.78 24.94
CA ASN A 241 19.58 -0.86 24.48
C ASN A 241 19.01 0.07 23.39
N PRO A 242 18.83 1.38 23.65
CA PRO A 242 18.28 2.31 22.67
C PRO A 242 19.18 2.50 21.44
N ASP A 243 20.50 2.24 21.58
CA ASP A 243 21.44 2.33 20.46
C ASP A 243 21.43 1.07 19.56
N ASN A 244 20.80 -0.03 20.01
CA ASN A 244 20.68 -1.28 19.27
C ASN A 244 19.30 -1.93 19.47
N VAL A 245 18.29 -1.36 18.79
CA VAL A 245 16.92 -1.87 18.80
C VAL A 245 16.85 -3.16 17.99
N THR A 246 16.32 -4.22 18.59
CA THR A 246 16.10 -5.50 17.91
C THR A 246 14.61 -5.72 17.67
N PHE A 247 14.26 -6.19 16.47
CA PHE A 247 12.88 -6.53 16.13
C PHE A 247 12.56 -7.95 16.57
N ILE A 248 11.47 -8.10 17.31
CA ILE A 248 11.00 -9.41 17.75
C ILE A 248 10.24 -10.07 16.61
N THR A 249 10.71 -11.26 16.23
CA THR A 249 10.06 -12.09 15.24
C THR A 249 9.19 -13.15 15.92
N ARG A 250 8.36 -13.82 15.12
CA ARG A 250 7.62 -14.99 15.56
C ARG A 250 8.52 -16.07 16.17
N ALA A 251 9.68 -16.34 15.56
CA ALA A 251 10.59 -17.41 15.98
C ALA A 251 11.18 -17.16 17.38
N SER A 252 11.28 -15.89 17.80
CA SER A 252 11.75 -15.47 19.12
C SER A 252 10.64 -15.38 20.18
N SER A 253 9.40 -15.75 19.85
CA SER A 253 8.27 -15.70 20.79
C SER A 253 7.91 -17.11 21.29
N THR A 254 7.58 -17.21 22.58
CA THR A 254 7.02 -18.42 23.21
C THR A 254 5.50 -18.51 23.07
N ALA A 255 4.88 -17.58 22.33
CA ALA A 255 3.44 -17.56 22.10
C ALA A 255 2.94 -18.85 21.45
N SER A 256 1.89 -19.43 22.04
CA SER A 256 1.25 -20.66 21.54
C SER A 256 0.48 -20.44 20.22
N SER A 257 0.04 -19.21 19.94
CA SER A 257 -0.70 -18.86 18.72
C SER A 257 0.21 -18.67 17.52
N LYS A 258 -0.27 -19.06 16.33
CA LYS A 258 0.37 -18.72 15.04
C LYS A 258 0.22 -17.26 14.59
N VAL A 259 -0.82 -16.62 15.10
CA VAL A 259 -1.21 -15.27 14.70
C VAL A 259 -0.41 -14.25 15.50
N THR A 260 0.35 -13.41 14.79
CA THR A 260 1.14 -12.30 15.36
C THR A 260 0.44 -10.96 15.18
N ALA A 261 -0.29 -10.80 14.08
CA ALA A 261 -1.12 -9.63 13.80
C ALA A 261 -2.46 -10.05 13.21
N LYS A 262 -3.50 -9.29 13.54
CA LYS A 262 -4.85 -9.45 13.00
C LYS A 262 -5.29 -8.13 12.39
N ILE A 263 -5.75 -8.19 11.15
CA ILE A 263 -6.21 -7.03 10.38
C ILE A 263 -7.70 -7.23 10.11
N VAL A 264 -8.50 -6.19 10.36
CA VAL A 264 -9.93 -6.21 10.10
C VAL A 264 -10.26 -5.03 9.20
N ILE A 265 -10.92 -5.28 8.08
CA ILE A 265 -11.21 -4.26 7.06
C ILE A 265 -12.69 -4.35 6.69
N ASP A 266 -13.42 -3.25 6.81
CA ASP A 266 -14.72 -3.08 6.20
C ASP A 266 -14.53 -2.98 4.68
N THR A 267 -15.11 -3.93 3.94
CA THR A 267 -15.04 -3.98 2.48
C THR A 267 -16.21 -3.26 1.81
N SER A 268 -17.21 -2.81 2.57
CA SER A 268 -18.36 -2.08 2.03
C SER A 268 -17.99 -0.72 1.43
N GLN A 269 -16.87 -0.14 1.88
CA GLN A 269 -16.31 1.10 1.36
C GLN A 269 -15.63 0.94 -0.01
N PHE A 270 -15.37 -0.30 -0.46
CA PHE A 270 -14.73 -0.56 -1.75
C PHE A 270 -15.76 -0.95 -2.80
N THR A 271 -15.51 -0.54 -4.04
CA THR A 271 -16.19 -1.13 -5.18
C THR A 271 -15.86 -2.63 -5.20
N ARG A 272 -16.88 -3.46 -4.96
CA ARG A 272 -16.72 -4.90 -5.00
C ARG A 272 -16.27 -5.28 -6.41
N ALA A 273 -15.07 -5.83 -6.54
CA ALA A 273 -14.64 -6.40 -7.80
C ALA A 273 -15.66 -7.48 -8.21
N LEU A 274 -16.21 -7.40 -9.43
CA LEU A 274 -17.12 -8.43 -9.95
C LEU A 274 -16.44 -9.81 -9.92
N HIS A 275 -15.12 -9.83 -10.15
CA HIS A 275 -14.27 -11.02 -10.12
C HIS A 275 -12.97 -10.75 -9.37
N GLY A 276 -12.64 -11.62 -8.43
CA GLY A 276 -11.39 -11.56 -7.67
C GLY A 276 -11.59 -12.00 -6.23
N LYS A 277 -10.48 -12.31 -5.56
CA LYS A 277 -10.45 -12.61 -4.12
C LYS A 277 -9.61 -11.55 -3.42
N TYR A 278 -10.09 -11.09 -2.27
CA TYR A 278 -9.28 -10.26 -1.41
C TYR A 278 -8.12 -11.08 -0.84
N LYS A 279 -6.94 -10.47 -0.85
CA LYS A 279 -5.73 -10.97 -0.19
C LYS A 279 -5.13 -9.85 0.65
N VAL A 280 -4.47 -10.22 1.74
CA VAL A 280 -3.61 -9.28 2.46
C VAL A 280 -2.17 -9.61 2.09
N SER A 281 -1.46 -8.59 1.66
CA SER A 281 -0.05 -8.66 1.26
C SER A 281 0.81 -7.90 2.25
N TRP A 282 2.11 -8.15 2.21
CA TRP A 282 3.09 -7.47 3.04
C TRP A 282 4.18 -6.80 2.23
N TRP A 283 4.81 -5.77 2.79
CA TRP A 283 5.83 -4.99 2.11
C TRP A 283 7.21 -5.66 2.16
N ASP A 284 7.68 -6.15 1.02
CA ASP A 284 9.04 -6.67 0.87
C ASP A 284 10.01 -5.51 0.63
N THR A 285 10.65 -5.05 1.70
CA THR A 285 11.63 -3.95 1.67
C THR A 285 12.85 -4.22 0.80
N ARG A 286 13.20 -5.50 0.53
CA ARG A 286 14.36 -5.84 -0.30
C ARG A 286 14.05 -5.64 -1.77
N ASN A 287 12.86 -6.08 -2.19
CA ASN A 287 12.42 -6.01 -3.58
C ASN A 287 11.59 -4.75 -3.86
N LEU A 288 11.25 -3.97 -2.84
CA LEU A 288 10.32 -2.82 -2.90
C LEU A 288 9.03 -3.21 -3.62
N ARG A 289 8.36 -4.25 -3.15
CA ARG A 289 7.11 -4.74 -3.72
C ARG A 289 6.22 -5.35 -2.64
N TRP A 290 4.93 -5.45 -2.92
CA TRP A 290 4.01 -6.22 -2.10
C TRP A 290 4.19 -7.72 -2.40
N ALA A 291 4.27 -8.55 -1.35
CA ALA A 291 4.35 -10.00 -1.44
C ALA A 291 3.07 -10.61 -0.85
N ASP A 292 2.59 -11.72 -1.41
CA ASP A 292 1.23 -12.23 -1.17
C ASP A 292 1.14 -13.49 -0.29
N ASP A 293 2.23 -13.82 0.42
CA ASP A 293 2.31 -14.90 1.41
C ASP A 293 2.20 -14.40 2.86
N GLY A 294 2.14 -15.31 3.83
CA GLY A 294 2.25 -14.98 5.26
C GLY A 294 0.97 -14.49 5.98
N CYS A 295 -0.10 -14.18 5.24
CA CYS A 295 -1.41 -13.83 5.79
C CYS A 295 -2.54 -14.73 5.26
N ARG A 296 -3.41 -15.20 6.16
CA ARG A 296 -4.62 -15.96 5.82
C ARG A 296 -5.85 -15.08 6.00
N VAL A 297 -6.61 -14.90 4.93
CA VAL A 297 -7.94 -14.26 5.00
C VAL A 297 -8.94 -15.25 5.58
N VAL A 298 -9.54 -14.87 6.70
CA VAL A 298 -10.66 -15.56 7.35
C VAL A 298 -11.91 -14.75 7.00
N GLU A 299 -12.79 -15.29 6.17
CA GLU A 299 -14.02 -14.59 5.77
C GLU A 299 -14.77 -14.10 7.02
N GLY A 300 -14.95 -12.78 7.12
CA GLY A 300 -15.65 -12.16 8.23
C GLY A 300 -17.16 -12.10 7.99
N LYS A 301 -17.89 -11.68 9.01
CA LYS A 301 -19.34 -11.48 8.93
C LYS A 301 -19.65 -10.23 8.09
N LYS A 302 -20.66 -10.31 7.20
CA LYS A 302 -21.33 -9.17 6.55
C LYS A 302 -20.38 -8.02 6.12
N GLY A 303 -19.60 -8.22 5.06
CA GLY A 303 -18.79 -7.15 4.47
C GLY A 303 -17.51 -6.81 5.26
N MET A 304 -17.23 -7.49 6.37
CA MET A 304 -15.93 -7.38 7.04
C MET A 304 -14.99 -8.48 6.55
N LEU A 305 -13.77 -8.11 6.22
CA LEU A 305 -12.66 -9.01 5.94
C LEU A 305 -11.74 -9.07 7.16
N THR A 306 -11.45 -10.26 7.64
CA THR A 306 -10.46 -10.48 8.70
C THR A 306 -9.26 -11.21 8.10
N ALA A 307 -8.05 -10.76 8.37
CA ALA A 307 -6.82 -11.45 8.01
C ALA A 307 -5.98 -11.73 9.25
N GLU A 308 -5.45 -12.94 9.32
CA GLU A 308 -4.54 -13.41 10.36
C GLU A 308 -3.16 -13.58 9.74
N CYS A 309 -2.18 -12.81 10.21
CA CYS A 309 -0.81 -12.82 9.70
C CYS A 309 0.13 -13.48 10.72
N GLU A 310 1.13 -14.21 10.21
CA GLU A 310 2.10 -14.97 11.03
C GLU A 310 3.45 -14.25 11.22
N HIS A 311 3.57 -13.01 10.73
CA HIS A 311 4.73 -12.14 10.94
C HIS A 311 4.30 -10.70 11.24
N LEU A 312 5.28 -9.85 11.53
CA LEU A 312 5.13 -8.43 11.83
C LEU A 312 5.86 -7.62 10.77
N THR A 313 5.18 -6.69 10.12
CA THR A 313 5.68 -5.82 9.05
C THR A 313 4.58 -4.81 8.69
N ASP A 314 4.55 -4.36 7.44
CA ASP A 314 3.57 -3.47 6.83
C ASP A 314 2.68 -4.27 5.89
N PHE A 315 1.38 -4.10 6.01
CA PHE A 315 0.37 -4.89 5.31
C PHE A 315 -0.59 -4.01 4.51
N THR A 316 -1.07 -4.49 3.37
CA THR A 316 -2.15 -3.83 2.62
C THR A 316 -3.09 -4.83 1.96
N LEU A 317 -4.29 -4.35 1.62
CA LEU A 317 -5.31 -5.13 0.92
C LEU A 317 -5.04 -5.14 -0.58
N LEU A 318 -4.91 -6.33 -1.15
CA LEU A 318 -4.88 -6.58 -2.58
C LEU A 318 -6.18 -7.22 -3.04
N ILE A 319 -6.53 -6.93 -4.29
CA ILE A 319 -7.55 -7.68 -5.03
C ILE A 319 -6.81 -8.56 -6.03
N ASP A 320 -6.78 -9.87 -5.79
CA ASP A 320 -6.27 -10.85 -6.75
C ASP A 320 -7.41 -11.20 -7.71
N GLY A 321 -7.34 -10.65 -8.93
CA GLY A 321 -8.41 -10.71 -9.90
C GLY A 321 -7.92 -10.85 -11.33
N ARG A 322 -8.87 -11.09 -12.23
CA ARG A 322 -8.67 -10.93 -13.67
C ARG A 322 -9.43 -9.66 -14.04
N LEU A 323 -8.74 -8.52 -14.11
CA LEU A 323 -9.40 -7.23 -14.40
C LEU A 323 -9.80 -7.06 -15.88
N ASN A 324 -9.48 -8.04 -16.73
CA ASN A 324 -10.11 -8.17 -18.04
C ASN A 324 -11.44 -8.91 -17.83
N ASP A 325 -12.53 -8.15 -17.88
CA ASP A 325 -13.93 -8.55 -17.67
C ASP A 325 -14.28 -9.90 -18.34
N PRO A 326 -14.91 -10.87 -17.63
CA PRO A 326 -15.34 -12.14 -18.22
C PRO A 326 -16.38 -12.03 -19.34
N ALA A 327 -17.00 -10.86 -19.55
CA ALA A 327 -17.78 -10.65 -20.78
C ALA A 327 -16.91 -10.73 -22.06
N VAL A 328 -15.59 -10.52 -21.96
CA VAL A 328 -14.64 -10.52 -23.09
C VAL A 328 -13.61 -11.66 -23.00
N CYS A 329 -13.36 -12.20 -21.79
CA CYS A 329 -12.37 -13.28 -21.56
C CYS A 329 -12.98 -14.70 -21.45
N ASP A 330 -14.30 -14.88 -21.53
CA ASP A 330 -14.89 -16.23 -21.57
C ASP A 330 -14.71 -16.82 -22.99
N ILE A 331 -13.97 -17.93 -23.07
CA ILE A 331 -13.75 -18.69 -24.31
C ILE A 331 -15.08 -18.96 -25.03
N PHE A 332 -16.15 -19.26 -24.30
CA PHE A 332 -17.46 -19.49 -24.92
C PHE A 332 -18.03 -18.21 -25.53
N LEU A 333 -17.95 -17.07 -24.85
CA LEU A 333 -18.41 -15.79 -25.39
C LEU A 333 -17.59 -15.33 -26.60
N ILE A 334 -16.27 -15.53 -26.57
CA ILE A 334 -15.38 -15.26 -27.71
C ILE A 334 -15.77 -16.15 -28.90
N ILE A 335 -15.99 -17.45 -28.66
CA ILE A 335 -16.44 -18.40 -29.68
C ILE A 335 -17.82 -17.98 -30.22
N PHE A 336 -18.77 -17.62 -29.36
CA PHE A 336 -20.10 -17.16 -29.77
C PHE A 336 -20.02 -15.88 -30.60
N GLY A 337 -19.22 -14.90 -30.19
CA GLY A 337 -18.99 -13.67 -30.95
C GLY A 337 -18.42 -13.95 -32.34
N ASN A 338 -17.43 -14.83 -32.44
CA ASN A 338 -16.84 -15.25 -33.72
C ASN A 338 -17.86 -15.98 -34.61
N ILE A 339 -18.67 -16.89 -34.05
CA ILE A 339 -19.70 -17.61 -34.79
C ILE A 339 -20.74 -16.64 -35.37
N ILE A 340 -21.20 -15.67 -34.57
CA ILE A 340 -22.18 -14.67 -35.01
C ILE A 340 -21.59 -13.79 -36.12
N ASN A 341 -20.33 -13.37 -35.98
CA ASN A 341 -19.65 -12.55 -36.98
C ASN A 341 -19.48 -13.30 -38.31
N ILE A 342 -19.00 -14.55 -38.27
CA ILE A 342 -18.87 -15.41 -39.47
C ILE A 342 -20.25 -15.63 -40.12
N SER A 343 -21.29 -15.88 -39.32
CA SER A 343 -22.67 -16.04 -39.81
C SER A 343 -23.18 -14.77 -40.49
N SER A 344 -22.91 -13.60 -39.92
CA SER A 344 -23.29 -12.29 -40.50
C SER A 344 -22.61 -12.05 -41.85
N ILE A 345 -21.31 -12.35 -41.96
CA ILE A 345 -20.56 -12.24 -43.21
C ILE A 345 -21.14 -13.18 -44.27
N LEU A 346 -21.43 -14.44 -43.91
CA LEU A 346 -22.06 -15.42 -44.80
C LEU A 346 -23.43 -14.95 -45.31
N CYS A 347 -24.27 -14.43 -44.42
CA CYS A 347 -25.57 -13.86 -44.80
C CYS A 347 -25.42 -12.67 -45.77
N LEU A 348 -24.43 -11.79 -45.53
CA LEU A 348 -24.16 -10.66 -46.41
C LEU A 348 -23.66 -11.11 -47.80
N PHE A 349 -22.80 -12.12 -47.87
CA PHE A 349 -22.37 -12.73 -49.14
C PHE A 349 -23.55 -13.32 -49.93
N VAL A 350 -24.46 -14.05 -49.27
CA VAL A 350 -25.67 -14.59 -49.92
C VAL A 350 -26.55 -13.47 -50.46
N MET A 351 -26.76 -12.40 -49.69
CA MET A 351 -27.54 -11.24 -50.14
C MET A 351 -26.92 -10.54 -51.35
N LEU A 352 -25.59 -10.39 -51.39
CA LEU A 352 -24.89 -9.82 -52.54
C LEU A 352 -25.00 -10.71 -53.79
N ILE A 353 -24.94 -12.03 -53.64
CA ILE A 353 -25.12 -12.96 -54.77
C ILE A 353 -26.55 -12.87 -55.31
N VAL A 354 -27.55 -12.85 -54.45
CA VAL A 354 -28.97 -12.80 -54.85
C VAL A 354 -29.33 -11.46 -55.50
N THR A 355 -28.77 -10.35 -55.01
CA THR A 355 -29.05 -9.01 -55.57
C THR A 355 -28.16 -8.63 -56.75
N GLY A 356 -26.96 -9.21 -56.87
CA GLY A 356 -26.01 -8.95 -57.98
C GLY A 356 -26.22 -9.82 -59.23
N LEU A 357 -27.02 -10.89 -59.14
CA LEU A 357 -27.43 -11.74 -60.27
C LEU A 357 -28.86 -11.44 -60.77
N GLY A 358 -29.47 -10.35 -60.30
CA GLY A 358 -30.82 -9.90 -60.67
C GLY A 358 -30.83 -8.86 -61.78
#